data_AF-A0A947ES50-F1
#
_entry.id   AF-A0A947ES50-F1
#
_cell.length_a   1.000
_cell.length_b   1.000
_cell.length_c   1.000
_cell.angle_alpha   90.00
_cell.angle_beta   90.00
_cell.angle_gamma   90.00
#
_symmetry.space_group_name_H-M   'P 1'
#
loop_
_entity.id
_entity.type
_entity.pdbx_description
1 polymer ?
#
loop_
_entity_poly.entity_id
_entity_poly.type
_entity_poly.pdbx_seq_one_letter_code
_entity_poly.pdbx_strand_id
1 'polypeptide(L)'
;GLVKEKDSALIVDYIDIDLPQALPKNRIMMLDIMANNDWKRPIYFSGGSFDKAEYIWMKDYLQLEGMAYKLVPIKTQNPSSYEMGRIDTDEMYRIVKGWEWGNSGSSDIYHDTQTRTQGLSLRSNLARLVEALINENKIDKAKEIIDLTMENLPVEYYGFYTFVEPFFDGYYKVGETQKARELFEKLKSIYQSRLNYYQGTPLDEQYNNLEDIIGDMEGYRRIIDILIENNDREMAEIETAIFNDHIDQFSHFYQEDILEELPEENLPEGDLIDTMPVSDTIVEDATEVEEVTDPGN
;
A
#
# COMPACT_ATOMS: atom_id res chain seq x y z
N GLY A 1 -20.42 20.51 -10.17
CA GLY A 1 -19.24 21.37 -9.93
C GLY A 1 -18.04 20.50 -9.61
N LEU A 2 -16.92 21.09 -9.20
CA LEU A 2 -15.70 20.34 -8.81
C LEU A 2 -15.96 19.39 -7.63
N VAL A 3 -16.77 19.85 -6.68
CA VAL A 3 -17.26 19.13 -5.50
C VAL A 3 -18.74 18.79 -5.71
N LYS A 4 -19.20 17.64 -5.20
CA LYS A 4 -20.61 17.24 -5.24
C LYS A 4 -21.43 18.08 -4.27
N GLU A 5 -22.71 18.27 -4.57
CA GLU A 5 -23.61 19.08 -3.75
C GLU A 5 -23.70 18.58 -2.30
N LYS A 6 -23.70 17.24 -2.09
CA LYS A 6 -23.69 16.64 -0.75
C LYS A 6 -22.48 17.04 0.11
N ASP A 7 -21.37 17.41 -0.52
CA ASP A 7 -20.10 17.75 0.13
C ASP A 7 -19.86 19.26 0.15
N SER A 8 -20.79 20.09 -0.33
CA SER A 8 -20.56 21.53 -0.45
C SER A 8 -20.33 22.22 0.90
N ALA A 9 -20.90 21.67 1.98
CA ALA A 9 -20.71 22.16 3.34
C ALA A 9 -19.30 21.89 3.90
N LEU A 10 -18.51 21.03 3.25
CA LEU A 10 -17.14 20.70 3.65
C LEU A 10 -16.09 21.60 2.98
N ILE A 11 -16.52 22.49 2.09
CA ILE A 11 -15.62 23.38 1.36
C ILE A 11 -15.03 24.40 2.33
N VAL A 12 -13.71 24.49 2.37
CA VAL A 12 -12.99 25.48 3.19
C VAL A 12 -13.00 26.86 2.51
N ASP A 13 -13.02 27.91 3.32
CA ASP A 13 -12.95 29.30 2.83
C ASP A 13 -11.60 29.60 2.17
N TYR A 14 -10.51 29.01 2.68
CA TYR A 14 -9.15 29.17 2.18
C TYR A 14 -8.32 27.90 2.38
N ILE A 15 -7.36 27.69 1.49
CA ILE A 15 -6.32 26.65 1.59
C ILE A 15 -5.01 27.37 1.90
N ASP A 16 -4.52 27.20 3.13
CA ASP A 16 -3.19 27.67 3.50
C ASP A 16 -2.12 26.67 3.07
N ILE A 17 -1.04 27.18 2.50
CA ILE A 17 0.16 26.41 2.16
C ILE A 17 1.40 27.11 2.70
N ASP A 18 2.28 26.33 3.33
CA ASP A 18 3.58 26.81 3.78
C ASP A 18 4.63 26.57 2.68
N LEU A 19 5.18 27.66 2.16
CA LEU A 19 6.17 27.61 1.08
C LEU A 19 7.60 27.61 1.62
N PRO A 20 8.53 26.87 0.98
CA PRO A 20 9.95 26.96 1.29
C PRO A 20 10.52 28.33 0.90
N GLN A 21 11.70 28.66 1.44
CA GLN A 21 12.37 29.93 1.16
C GLN A 21 12.76 30.10 -0.32
N ALA A 22 13.00 29.00 -1.03
CA ALA A 22 13.35 29.00 -2.44
C ALA A 22 12.42 28.09 -3.23
N LEU A 23 11.94 28.59 -4.38
CA LEU A 23 11.07 27.85 -5.27
C LEU A 23 11.73 27.67 -6.64
N PRO A 24 11.90 26.43 -7.12
CA PRO A 24 12.36 26.20 -8.48
C PRO A 24 11.26 26.58 -9.50
N LYS A 25 11.68 26.84 -10.74
CA LYS A 25 10.80 27.39 -11.80
C LYS A 25 9.56 26.52 -12.07
N ASN A 26 9.70 25.20 -12.00
CA ASN A 26 8.59 24.27 -12.18
C ASN A 26 7.49 24.46 -11.11
N ARG A 27 7.85 24.73 -9.85
CA ARG A 27 6.87 24.96 -8.76
C ARG A 27 6.17 26.31 -8.89
N ILE A 28 6.89 27.35 -9.31
CA ILE A 28 6.30 28.66 -9.59
C ILE A 28 5.26 28.55 -10.70
N MET A 29 5.57 27.80 -11.77
CA MET A 29 4.62 27.56 -12.86
C MET A 29 3.36 26.83 -12.38
N MET A 30 3.49 25.82 -11.51
CA MET A 30 2.33 25.11 -10.96
C MET A 30 1.46 26.03 -10.08
N LEU A 31 2.08 26.89 -9.26
CA LEU A 31 1.35 27.90 -8.47
C LEU A 31 0.64 28.93 -9.38
N ASP A 32 1.25 29.33 -10.49
CA ASP A 32 0.63 30.24 -11.46
C ASP A 32 -0.59 29.60 -12.14
N ILE A 33 -0.52 28.32 -12.52
CA ILE A 33 -1.69 27.56 -13.01
C ILE A 33 -2.80 27.56 -11.96
N MET A 34 -2.47 27.29 -10.69
CA MET A 34 -3.42 27.30 -9.59
C MET A 34 -4.10 28.67 -9.44
N ALA A 35 -3.32 29.75 -9.43
CA ALA A 35 -3.80 31.11 -9.26
C ALA A 35 -4.72 31.59 -10.39
N ASN A 36 -4.56 31.05 -11.61
CA ASN A 36 -5.29 31.49 -12.79
C ASN A 36 -6.41 30.52 -13.25
N ASN A 37 -6.61 29.39 -12.56
CA ASN A 37 -7.62 28.40 -12.95
C ASN A 37 -9.05 28.76 -12.50
N ASP A 38 -9.21 29.55 -11.43
CA ASP A 38 -10.52 29.89 -10.80
C ASP A 38 -11.44 28.67 -10.57
N TRP A 39 -10.86 27.50 -10.28
CA TRP A 39 -11.57 26.21 -10.20
C TRP A 39 -12.40 25.83 -11.45
N LYS A 40 -12.13 26.44 -12.61
CA LYS A 40 -12.86 26.18 -13.87
C LYS A 40 -12.54 24.80 -14.43
N ARG A 41 -11.31 24.30 -14.22
CA ARG A 41 -10.89 22.95 -14.60
C ARG A 41 -10.40 22.18 -13.37
N PRO A 42 -10.68 20.87 -13.29
CA PRO A 42 -10.11 20.05 -12.22
C PRO A 42 -8.60 19.90 -12.45
N ILE A 43 -7.83 19.95 -11.36
CA ILE A 43 -6.38 19.75 -11.36
C ILE A 43 -6.13 18.39 -10.73
N TYR A 44 -5.37 17.55 -11.45
CA TYR A 44 -5.02 16.21 -11.03
C TYR A 44 -3.51 16.08 -10.89
N PHE A 45 -3.10 15.32 -9.88
CA PHE A 45 -1.73 14.90 -9.66
C PHE A 45 -1.62 13.40 -9.89
N SER A 46 -0.54 12.98 -10.54
CA SER A 46 -0.14 11.57 -10.52
C SER A 46 0.37 11.21 -9.12
N GLY A 47 0.04 10.02 -8.65
CA GLY A 47 0.68 9.46 -7.45
C GLY A 47 2.15 9.13 -7.65
N GLY A 48 2.76 8.54 -6.61
CA GLY A 48 4.10 7.95 -6.69
C GLY A 48 5.23 8.80 -6.10
N SER A 49 4.96 10.06 -5.74
CA SER A 49 5.93 10.87 -4.99
C SER A 49 5.55 11.01 -3.51
N PHE A 50 6.56 10.91 -2.64
CA PHE A 50 6.43 11.22 -1.22
C PHE A 50 6.70 12.71 -0.90
N ASP A 51 7.29 13.46 -1.83
CA ASP A 51 7.56 14.89 -1.64
C ASP A 51 6.25 15.70 -1.64
N LYS A 52 6.07 16.56 -0.64
CA LYS A 52 4.93 17.48 -0.52
C LYS A 52 4.90 18.49 -1.67
N ALA A 53 6.05 18.90 -2.19
CA ALA A 53 6.14 19.90 -3.25
C ALA A 53 5.56 19.40 -4.59
N GLU A 54 5.56 18.09 -4.85
CA GLU A 54 4.92 17.52 -6.05
C GLU A 54 3.40 17.68 -6.06
N TYR A 55 2.79 17.90 -4.90
CA TYR A 55 1.36 18.17 -4.73
C TYR A 55 1.11 19.61 -4.29
N ILE A 56 2.08 20.51 -4.50
CA ILE A 56 2.00 21.94 -4.15
C ILE A 56 1.65 22.14 -2.66
N TRP A 57 2.17 21.26 -1.80
CA TRP A 57 1.93 21.27 -0.36
C TRP A 57 0.45 21.12 0.04
N MET A 58 -0.40 20.62 -0.87
CA MET A 58 -1.85 20.47 -0.67
C MET A 58 -2.29 19.00 -0.54
N LYS A 59 -1.44 18.10 -0.02
CA LYS A 59 -1.76 16.67 0.14
C LYS A 59 -3.07 16.42 0.88
N ASP A 60 -3.40 17.27 1.86
CA ASP A 60 -4.62 17.19 2.67
C ASP A 60 -5.89 17.64 1.92
N TYR A 61 -5.78 18.07 0.67
CA TYR A 61 -6.87 18.58 -0.15
C TYR A 61 -7.07 17.72 -1.40
N LEU A 62 -6.65 16.45 -1.35
CA LEU A 62 -6.74 15.53 -2.47
C LEU A 62 -7.95 14.62 -2.36
N GLN A 63 -8.49 14.20 -3.49
CA GLN A 63 -9.49 13.16 -3.65
C GLN A 63 -8.95 12.10 -4.61
N LEU A 64 -8.90 10.84 -4.19
CA LEU A 64 -8.51 9.73 -5.05
C LEU A 64 -9.64 9.44 -6.05
N GLU A 65 -9.32 9.54 -7.34
CA GLU A 65 -10.21 9.22 -8.46
C GLU A 65 -9.48 8.29 -9.45
N GLY A 66 -9.79 7.01 -9.36
CA GLY A 66 -9.11 5.93 -10.07
C GLY A 66 -7.66 5.75 -9.62
N MET A 67 -6.72 6.29 -10.39
CA MET A 67 -5.27 6.23 -10.12
C MET A 67 -4.65 7.63 -9.95
N ALA A 68 -5.46 8.68 -10.02
CA ALA A 68 -5.02 10.07 -9.94
C ALA A 68 -5.64 10.75 -8.72
N TYR A 69 -4.99 11.82 -8.27
CA TYR A 69 -5.42 12.61 -7.13
C TYR A 69 -5.95 13.96 -7.59
N LYS A 70 -7.24 14.17 -7.47
CA LYS A 70 -7.90 15.44 -7.80
C LYS A 70 -7.77 16.41 -6.64
N LEU A 71 -7.38 17.64 -6.93
CA LEU A 71 -7.41 18.71 -5.94
C LEU A 71 -8.85 19.17 -5.69
N VAL A 72 -9.27 19.16 -4.44
CA VAL A 72 -10.59 19.60 -3.97
C VAL A 72 -10.44 20.48 -2.72
N PRO A 73 -11.24 21.54 -2.54
CA PRO A 73 -11.13 22.42 -1.39
C PRO A 73 -11.78 21.83 -0.13
N ILE A 74 -11.50 20.55 0.17
CA ILE A 74 -11.99 19.83 1.35
C ILE A 74 -10.77 19.30 2.09
N LYS A 75 -10.56 19.76 3.33
CA LYS A 75 -9.46 19.29 4.16
C LYS A 75 -9.75 17.89 4.69
N THR A 76 -8.88 16.94 4.38
CA THR A 76 -8.91 15.55 4.84
C THR A 76 -7.56 15.22 5.42
N GLN A 77 -7.51 14.79 6.69
CA GLN A 77 -6.25 14.35 7.27
C GLN A 77 -5.80 13.05 6.62
N ASN A 78 -4.55 12.99 6.20
CA ASN A 78 -3.93 11.79 5.67
C ASN A 78 -3.06 11.16 6.76
N PRO A 79 -3.49 10.06 7.39
CA PRO A 79 -2.70 9.40 8.44
C PRO A 79 -1.38 8.83 7.91
N SER A 80 -1.34 8.47 6.61
CA SER A 80 -0.15 7.94 5.96
C SER A 80 -0.07 8.39 4.49
N SER A 81 1.11 8.24 3.87
CA SER A 81 1.26 8.50 2.42
C SER A 81 0.52 7.47 1.55
N TYR A 82 0.18 6.30 2.10
CA TYR A 82 -0.60 5.25 1.43
C TYR A 82 -2.11 5.54 1.42
N GLU A 83 -2.59 6.34 2.38
CA GLU A 83 -4.00 6.73 2.52
C GLU A 83 -4.28 8.14 2.04
N MET A 84 -3.43 8.65 1.14
CA MET A 84 -3.55 10.01 0.63
C MET A 84 -4.88 10.25 -0.11
N GLY A 85 -5.52 11.36 0.21
CA GLY A 85 -6.73 11.87 -0.43
C GLY A 85 -8.02 11.17 0.00
N ARG A 86 -9.12 11.91 0.10
CA ARG A 86 -10.45 11.36 0.40
C ARG A 86 -10.97 10.46 -0.72
N ILE A 87 -11.96 9.64 -0.41
CA ILE A 87 -12.67 8.81 -1.38
C ILE A 87 -14.12 9.28 -1.50
N ASP A 88 -14.50 9.68 -2.71
CA ASP A 88 -15.90 9.78 -3.10
C ASP A 88 -16.30 8.46 -3.74
N THR A 89 -16.92 7.58 -2.95
CA THR A 89 -17.20 6.19 -3.33
C THR A 89 -18.01 6.07 -4.62
N ASP A 90 -18.96 6.98 -4.86
CA ASP A 90 -19.81 6.93 -6.05
C ASP A 90 -19.01 7.27 -7.32
N GLU A 91 -18.10 8.25 -7.23
CA GLU A 91 -17.27 8.65 -8.36
C GLU A 91 -16.14 7.64 -8.62
N MET A 92 -15.45 7.23 -7.57
CA MET A 92 -14.39 6.23 -7.64
C MET A 92 -14.92 4.91 -8.21
N TYR A 93 -16.06 4.41 -7.71
CA TYR A 93 -16.71 3.20 -8.23
C TYR A 93 -17.07 3.36 -9.72
N ARG A 94 -17.65 4.51 -10.12
CA ARG A 94 -18.00 4.78 -11.53
C ARG A 94 -16.77 4.75 -12.43
N ILE A 95 -15.66 5.34 -11.99
CA ILE A 95 -14.39 5.36 -12.74
C ILE A 95 -13.84 3.94 -12.88
N VAL A 96 -13.73 3.20 -11.78
CA VAL A 96 -13.19 1.83 -11.76
C VAL A 96 -14.01 0.90 -12.64
N LYS A 97 -15.35 0.97 -12.58
CA LYS A 97 -16.24 0.18 -13.44
C LYS A 97 -16.13 0.55 -14.93
N GLY A 98 -15.56 1.70 -15.25
CA GLY A 98 -15.27 2.13 -16.62
C GLY A 98 -13.87 1.77 -17.10
N TRP A 99 -13.03 1.10 -16.30
CA TRP A 99 -11.70 0.66 -16.73
C TRP A 99 -11.78 -0.50 -17.72
N GLU A 100 -10.86 -0.49 -18.68
CA GLU A 100 -10.60 -1.60 -19.58
C GLU A 100 -9.39 -2.37 -19.07
N TRP A 101 -9.61 -3.60 -18.60
CA TRP A 101 -8.56 -4.45 -18.01
C TRP A 101 -7.77 -5.27 -19.03
N GLY A 102 -8.24 -5.31 -20.28
CA GLY A 102 -7.62 -6.12 -21.32
C GLY A 102 -7.51 -7.59 -20.91
N ASN A 103 -6.30 -8.13 -20.95
CA ASN A 103 -5.98 -9.51 -20.59
C ASN A 103 -5.23 -9.63 -19.25
N SER A 104 -5.35 -8.63 -18.37
CA SER A 104 -4.69 -8.57 -17.05
C SER A 104 -4.88 -9.85 -16.22
N GLY A 105 -6.09 -10.40 -16.20
CA GLY A 105 -6.40 -11.65 -15.49
C GLY A 105 -6.10 -12.94 -16.26
N SER A 106 -5.62 -12.88 -17.50
CA SER A 106 -5.50 -14.06 -18.37
C SER A 106 -4.23 -14.86 -18.10
N SER A 107 -4.36 -16.19 -18.11
CA SER A 107 -3.24 -17.14 -18.13
C SER A 107 -2.45 -17.15 -19.45
N ASP A 108 -2.98 -16.52 -20.50
CA ASP A 108 -2.39 -16.55 -21.85
C ASP A 108 -1.24 -15.55 -22.03
N ILE A 109 -0.95 -14.75 -21.01
CA ILE A 109 0.16 -13.80 -21.01
C ILE A 109 1.15 -14.09 -19.88
N TYR A 110 2.38 -13.64 -20.11
CA TYR A 110 3.37 -13.56 -19.05
C TYR A 110 3.25 -12.22 -18.33
N HIS A 111 2.93 -12.25 -17.04
CA HIS A 111 2.98 -11.08 -16.17
C HIS A 111 4.43 -10.82 -15.78
N ASP A 112 5.07 -9.86 -16.44
CA ASP A 112 6.44 -9.46 -16.13
C ASP A 112 6.53 -8.68 -14.81
N THR A 113 7.74 -8.47 -14.31
CA THR A 113 7.99 -7.78 -13.03
C THR A 113 7.33 -6.41 -12.95
N GLN A 114 7.33 -5.62 -14.03
CA GLN A 114 6.70 -4.29 -14.00
C GLN A 114 5.19 -4.39 -13.91
N THR A 115 4.57 -5.30 -14.68
CA THR A 115 3.12 -5.56 -14.59
C THR A 115 2.70 -5.95 -13.17
N ARG A 116 3.47 -6.84 -12.51
CA ARG A 116 3.20 -7.26 -11.13
C ARG A 116 3.32 -6.11 -10.14
N THR A 117 4.41 -5.33 -10.24
CA THR A 117 4.66 -4.18 -9.37
C THR A 117 3.58 -3.10 -9.52
N GLN A 118 3.13 -2.82 -10.75
CA GLN A 118 2.03 -1.87 -10.97
C GLN A 118 0.70 -2.34 -10.36
N GLY A 119 0.50 -3.65 -10.20
CA GLY A 119 -0.64 -4.24 -9.50
C GLY A 119 -0.76 -3.80 -8.04
N LEU A 120 0.34 -3.41 -7.39
CA LEU A 120 0.35 -2.91 -6.01
C LEU A 120 -0.52 -1.66 -5.85
N SER A 121 -0.32 -0.68 -6.73
CA SER A 121 -1.05 0.60 -6.65
C SER A 121 -2.53 0.41 -6.96
N LEU A 122 -2.86 -0.50 -7.89
CA LEU A 122 -4.24 -0.87 -8.19
C LEU A 122 -4.92 -1.52 -6.99
N ARG A 123 -4.32 -2.57 -6.42
CA ARG A 123 -4.86 -3.26 -5.24
C ARG A 123 -5.03 -2.31 -4.06
N SER A 124 -4.03 -1.47 -3.78
CA SER A 124 -4.13 -0.47 -2.71
C SER A 124 -5.31 0.49 -2.90
N ASN A 125 -5.44 1.09 -4.08
CA ASN A 125 -6.54 2.02 -4.35
C ASN A 125 -7.93 1.34 -4.33
N LEU A 126 -8.01 0.10 -4.82
CA LEU A 126 -9.25 -0.68 -4.81
C LEU A 126 -9.62 -1.16 -3.40
N ALA A 127 -8.64 -1.53 -2.58
CA ALA A 127 -8.87 -1.87 -1.17
C ALA A 127 -9.47 -0.68 -0.40
N ARG A 128 -8.92 0.52 -0.61
CA ARG A 128 -9.46 1.74 0.02
C ARG A 128 -10.89 2.05 -0.46
N LEU A 129 -11.21 1.77 -1.73
CA LEU A 129 -12.58 1.88 -2.25
C LEU A 129 -13.51 0.87 -1.58
N VAL A 130 -13.09 -0.40 -1.45
CA VAL A 130 -13.86 -1.45 -0.78
C VAL A 130 -14.17 -1.06 0.66
N GLU A 131 -13.17 -0.63 1.41
CA GLU A 131 -13.33 -0.19 2.79
C GLU A 131 -14.30 0.99 2.91
N ALA A 132 -14.14 2.02 2.07
CA ALA A 132 -15.04 3.17 2.06
C ALA A 132 -16.50 2.77 1.70
N LEU A 133 -16.68 1.83 0.75
CA LEU A 133 -18.00 1.31 0.41
C LEU A 133 -18.63 0.51 1.56
N ILE A 134 -17.85 -0.30 2.27
CA ILE A 134 -18.32 -1.05 3.45
C ILE A 134 -18.72 -0.08 4.57
N ASN A 135 -17.90 0.93 4.85
CA ASN A 135 -18.18 1.95 5.87
C ASN A 135 -19.45 2.76 5.55
N GLU A 136 -19.76 2.94 4.27
CA GLU A 136 -21.02 3.56 3.81
C GLU A 136 -22.21 2.58 3.71
N ASN A 137 -22.05 1.32 4.13
CA ASN A 137 -23.05 0.24 4.00
C ASN A 137 -23.45 -0.08 2.53
N LYS A 138 -22.59 0.22 1.55
CA LYS A 138 -22.79 -0.08 0.13
C LYS A 138 -22.24 -1.47 -0.22
N ILE A 139 -22.73 -2.50 0.48
CA ILE A 139 -22.18 -3.86 0.48
C ILE A 139 -22.14 -4.49 -0.92
N ASP A 140 -23.20 -4.37 -1.73
CA ASP A 140 -23.23 -4.93 -3.08
C ASP A 140 -22.13 -4.36 -3.98
N LYS A 141 -21.88 -3.05 -3.89
CA LYS A 141 -20.81 -2.38 -4.64
C LYS A 141 -19.43 -2.81 -4.14
N ALA A 142 -19.26 -2.96 -2.83
CA ALA A 142 -18.00 -3.44 -2.26
C ALA A 142 -17.67 -4.84 -2.79
N LYS A 143 -18.64 -5.76 -2.74
CA LYS A 143 -18.52 -7.11 -3.30
C LYS A 143 -18.13 -7.09 -4.78
N GLU A 144 -18.78 -6.26 -5.59
CA GLU A 144 -18.44 -6.14 -7.01
C GLU A 144 -16.99 -5.70 -7.24
N ILE A 145 -16.46 -4.78 -6.43
CA ILE A 145 -15.08 -4.32 -6.56
C ILE A 145 -14.10 -5.40 -6.10
N ILE A 146 -14.41 -6.14 -5.03
CA ILE A 146 -13.59 -7.28 -4.60
C ILE A 146 -13.52 -8.32 -5.72
N ASP A 147 -14.66 -8.74 -6.26
CA ASP A 147 -14.74 -9.73 -7.34
C ASP A 147 -13.99 -9.26 -8.59
N LEU A 148 -14.19 -8.00 -9.01
CA LEU A 148 -13.49 -7.40 -10.15
C LEU A 148 -11.97 -7.37 -9.93
N THR A 149 -11.52 -7.12 -8.70
CA THR A 149 -10.09 -7.10 -8.37
C THR A 149 -9.51 -8.50 -8.47
N MET A 150 -10.18 -9.51 -7.90
CA MET A 150 -9.70 -10.89 -7.89
C MET A 150 -9.70 -11.52 -9.30
N GLU A 151 -10.63 -11.10 -10.16
CA GLU A 151 -10.67 -11.51 -11.57
C GLU A 151 -9.50 -10.93 -12.38
N ASN A 152 -9.20 -9.64 -12.20
CA ASN A 152 -8.25 -8.93 -13.06
C ASN A 152 -6.82 -8.86 -12.50
N LEU A 153 -6.67 -9.03 -11.19
CA LEU A 153 -5.39 -9.06 -10.47
C LEU A 153 -5.31 -10.34 -9.63
N PRO A 154 -5.39 -11.53 -10.24
CA PRO A 154 -5.42 -12.81 -9.52
C PRO A 154 -4.14 -13.04 -8.70
N VAL A 155 -4.28 -13.77 -7.61
CA VAL A 155 -3.21 -14.06 -6.64
C VAL A 155 -2.02 -14.74 -7.31
N GLU A 156 -2.32 -15.65 -8.23
CA GLU A 156 -1.40 -16.54 -8.91
C GLU A 156 -0.37 -15.79 -9.78
N TYR A 157 -0.72 -14.61 -10.29
CA TYR A 157 0.10 -13.90 -11.28
C TYR A 157 0.78 -12.66 -10.72
N TYR A 158 0.18 -12.00 -9.73
CA TYR A 158 0.63 -10.69 -9.27
C TYR A 158 1.52 -10.74 -8.03
N GLY A 159 1.52 -11.84 -7.26
CA GLY A 159 2.31 -11.92 -6.02
C GLY A 159 1.86 -10.89 -4.98
N PHE A 160 2.81 -10.34 -4.22
CA PHE A 160 2.59 -9.28 -3.22
C PHE A 160 1.36 -9.51 -2.34
N TYR A 161 1.35 -10.64 -1.66
CA TYR A 161 0.15 -11.22 -1.02
C TYR A 161 -0.44 -10.36 0.10
N THR A 162 0.36 -9.52 0.76
CA THR A 162 -0.14 -8.53 1.73
C THR A 162 -1.20 -7.61 1.14
N PHE A 163 -1.11 -7.28 -0.14
CA PHE A 163 -2.10 -6.45 -0.83
C PHE A 163 -3.35 -7.21 -1.26
N VAL A 164 -3.42 -8.52 -0.99
CA VAL A 164 -4.61 -9.36 -1.17
C VAL A 164 -5.42 -9.44 0.13
N GLU A 165 -4.78 -9.28 1.29
CA GLU A 165 -5.38 -9.37 2.62
C GLU A 165 -6.66 -8.50 2.78
N PRO A 166 -6.72 -7.23 2.29
CA PRO A 166 -7.95 -6.42 2.40
C PRO A 166 -9.16 -7.00 1.64
N PHE A 167 -8.91 -7.77 0.57
CA PHE A 167 -9.98 -8.42 -0.20
C PHE A 167 -10.43 -9.71 0.44
N PHE A 168 -9.52 -10.42 1.11
CA PHE A 168 -9.83 -11.58 1.95
C PHE A 168 -10.74 -11.19 3.12
N ASP A 169 -10.33 -10.20 3.91
CA ASP A 169 -11.17 -9.62 4.96
C ASP A 169 -12.47 -9.02 4.39
N GLY A 170 -12.36 -8.32 3.25
CA GLY A 170 -13.50 -7.77 2.53
C GLY A 170 -14.57 -8.81 2.19
N TYR A 171 -14.18 -10.03 1.76
CA TYR A 171 -15.15 -11.09 1.47
C TYR A 171 -15.97 -11.50 2.69
N TYR A 172 -15.38 -11.57 3.88
CA TYR A 172 -16.16 -11.78 5.11
C TYR A 172 -17.12 -10.63 5.38
N LYS A 173 -16.63 -9.39 5.29
CA LYS A 173 -17.41 -8.17 5.58
C LYS A 173 -18.60 -7.98 4.63
N VAL A 174 -18.53 -8.49 3.40
CA VAL A 174 -19.66 -8.48 2.45
C VAL A 174 -20.53 -9.75 2.48
N GLY A 175 -20.26 -10.67 3.41
CA GLY A 175 -21.06 -11.88 3.63
C GLY A 175 -20.72 -13.07 2.72
N GLU A 176 -19.59 -13.03 2.01
CA GLU A 176 -19.11 -14.07 1.09
C GLU A 176 -18.09 -15.00 1.76
N THR A 177 -18.47 -15.60 2.89
CA THR A 177 -17.60 -16.47 3.70
C THR A 177 -16.93 -17.59 2.89
N GLN A 178 -17.65 -18.22 1.95
CA GLN A 178 -17.09 -19.29 1.13
C GLN A 178 -15.94 -18.78 0.24
N LYS A 179 -16.09 -17.60 -0.38
CA LYS A 179 -15.03 -16.99 -1.19
C LYS A 179 -13.85 -16.54 -0.32
N ALA A 180 -14.12 -16.05 0.88
CA ALA A 180 -13.07 -15.70 1.84
C ALA A 180 -12.21 -16.93 2.18
N ARG A 181 -12.85 -18.07 2.48
CA ARG A 181 -12.15 -19.33 2.74
C ARG A 181 -11.38 -19.84 1.53
N GLU A 182 -11.94 -19.76 0.33
CA GLU A 182 -11.22 -20.13 -0.90
C GLU A 182 -9.96 -19.27 -1.13
N LEU A 183 -10.05 -17.96 -0.83
CA LEU A 183 -8.91 -17.07 -0.91
C LEU A 183 -7.87 -17.36 0.19
N PHE A 184 -8.32 -17.67 1.40
CA PHE A 184 -7.46 -18.13 2.49
C PHE A 184 -6.68 -19.39 2.11
N GLU A 185 -7.35 -20.40 1.54
CA GLU A 185 -6.69 -21.64 1.06
C GLU A 185 -5.57 -21.36 0.05
N LYS A 186 -5.78 -20.40 -0.86
CA LYS A 186 -4.74 -19.98 -1.81
C LYS A 186 -3.55 -19.32 -1.10
N LEU A 187 -3.82 -18.36 -0.21
CA LEU A 187 -2.78 -17.63 0.52
C LEU A 187 -1.99 -18.54 1.46
N LYS A 188 -2.67 -19.35 2.27
CA LYS A 188 -2.02 -20.29 3.20
C LYS A 188 -1.14 -21.29 2.46
N SER A 189 -1.60 -21.81 1.32
CA SER A 189 -0.84 -22.78 0.52
C SER A 189 0.49 -22.20 0.06
N ILE A 190 0.51 -20.91 -0.28
CA ILE A 190 1.73 -20.21 -0.68
C ILE A 190 2.70 -20.12 0.50
N TYR A 191 2.25 -19.59 1.64
CA TYR A 191 3.11 -19.44 2.81
C TYR A 191 3.62 -20.79 3.33
N GLN A 192 2.73 -21.76 3.53
CA GLN A 192 3.11 -23.10 3.99
C GLN A 192 4.07 -23.78 3.01
N SER A 193 3.88 -23.65 1.69
CA SER A 193 4.80 -24.26 0.71
C SER A 193 6.20 -23.66 0.77
N ARG A 194 6.31 -22.34 1.00
CA ARG A 194 7.61 -21.68 1.12
C ARG A 194 8.30 -22.02 2.44
N LEU A 195 7.56 -22.00 3.55
CA LEU A 195 8.08 -22.44 4.85
C LEU A 195 8.57 -23.89 4.80
N ASN A 196 7.79 -24.79 4.19
CA ASN A 196 8.21 -26.19 3.97
C ASN A 196 9.44 -26.31 3.07
N TYR A 197 9.58 -25.44 2.06
CA TYR A 197 10.77 -25.41 1.20
C TYR A 197 12.02 -25.06 2.02
N TYR A 198 12.00 -23.94 2.76
CA TYR A 198 13.12 -23.51 3.60
C TYR A 198 13.44 -24.51 4.71
N GLN A 199 12.43 -25.16 5.29
CA GLN A 199 12.64 -26.22 6.28
C GLN A 199 13.45 -27.39 5.72
N GLY A 200 13.39 -27.63 4.40
CA GLY A 200 14.16 -28.66 3.70
C GLY A 200 15.57 -28.24 3.28
N THR A 201 15.96 -26.96 3.41
CA THR A 201 17.29 -26.46 3.01
C THR A 201 18.31 -26.56 4.14
N PRO A 202 19.63 -26.59 3.85
CA PRO A 202 20.68 -26.48 4.86
C PRO A 202 20.54 -25.23 5.74
N LEU A 203 21.01 -25.28 6.98
CA LEU A 203 20.87 -24.18 7.96
C LEU A 203 21.48 -22.87 7.44
N ASP A 204 22.65 -22.91 6.83
CA ASP A 204 23.29 -21.72 6.25
C ASP A 204 22.41 -21.05 5.17
N GLU A 205 21.70 -21.84 4.37
CA GLU A 205 20.72 -21.32 3.41
C GLU A 205 19.49 -20.74 4.12
N GLN A 206 19.03 -21.35 5.23
CA GLN A 206 17.94 -20.79 6.03
C GLN A 206 18.32 -19.42 6.62
N TYR A 207 19.51 -19.28 7.23
CA TYR A 207 20.01 -17.99 7.75
C TYR A 207 20.18 -16.95 6.64
N ASN A 208 20.65 -17.35 5.45
CA ASN A 208 20.77 -16.43 4.31
C ASN A 208 19.41 -15.91 3.80
N ASN A 209 18.31 -16.63 4.08
CA ASN A 209 16.95 -16.25 3.68
C ASN A 209 16.06 -15.94 4.90
N LEU A 210 16.66 -15.55 6.03
CA LEU A 210 15.94 -15.32 7.29
C LEU A 210 14.82 -14.28 7.13
N GLU A 211 15.07 -13.20 6.40
CA GLU A 211 14.06 -12.15 6.15
C GLU A 211 12.85 -12.69 5.40
N ASP A 212 13.05 -13.55 4.39
CA ASP A 212 11.96 -14.16 3.62
C ASP A 212 11.16 -15.14 4.48
N ILE A 213 11.84 -15.94 5.31
CA ILE A 213 11.20 -16.89 6.24
C ILE A 213 10.34 -16.14 7.26
N ILE A 214 10.89 -15.09 7.90
CA ILE A 214 10.14 -14.24 8.84
C ILE A 214 8.95 -13.58 8.12
N GLY A 215 9.16 -13.04 6.91
CA GLY A 215 8.10 -12.42 6.12
C GLY A 215 6.96 -13.37 5.78
N ASP A 216 7.26 -14.62 5.40
CA ASP A 216 6.24 -15.66 5.16
C ASP A 216 5.55 -16.09 6.46
N MET A 217 6.27 -16.19 7.59
CA MET A 217 5.68 -16.46 8.91
C MET A 217 4.70 -15.36 9.34
N GLU A 218 5.11 -14.09 9.22
CA GLU A 218 4.25 -12.95 9.53
C GLU A 218 3.05 -12.87 8.60
N GLY A 219 3.24 -13.15 7.31
CA GLY A 219 2.15 -13.23 6.33
C GLY A 219 1.14 -14.31 6.68
N TYR A 220 1.62 -15.50 7.06
CA TYR A 220 0.74 -16.58 7.48
C TYR A 220 -0.02 -16.22 8.77
N ARG A 221 0.66 -15.59 9.74
CA ARG A 221 0.02 -15.10 10.96
C ARG A 221 -1.08 -14.08 10.67
N ARG A 222 -0.82 -13.09 9.81
CA ARG A 222 -1.82 -12.06 9.45
C ARG A 222 -3.08 -12.65 8.84
N ILE A 223 -2.97 -13.66 7.97
CA ILE A 223 -4.17 -14.29 7.40
C ILE A 223 -4.93 -15.14 8.42
N ILE A 224 -4.26 -15.69 9.45
CA ILE A 224 -4.94 -16.33 10.59
C ILE A 224 -5.65 -15.28 11.45
N ASP A 225 -4.99 -14.15 11.73
CA ASP A 225 -5.59 -13.05 12.51
C ASP A 225 -6.88 -12.54 11.85
N ILE A 226 -6.92 -12.44 10.51
CA ILE A 226 -8.14 -12.07 9.77
C ILE A 226 -9.27 -13.09 9.97
N LEU A 227 -8.97 -14.40 10.06
CA LEU A 227 -9.99 -15.42 10.40
C LEU A 227 -10.56 -15.18 11.80
N ILE A 228 -9.69 -14.87 12.76
CA ILE A 228 -10.08 -14.59 14.16
C ILE A 228 -10.96 -13.35 14.23
N GLU A 229 -10.55 -12.25 13.59
CA GLU A 229 -11.29 -10.98 13.54
C GLU A 229 -12.68 -11.14 12.92
N ASN A 230 -12.80 -12.01 11.92
CA ASN A 230 -14.06 -12.31 11.25
C ASN A 230 -14.85 -13.47 11.88
N ASN A 231 -14.45 -13.95 13.07
CA ASN A 231 -15.09 -15.01 13.85
C ASN A 231 -15.15 -16.39 13.15
N ASP A 232 -14.26 -16.69 12.22
CA ASP A 232 -14.12 -18.03 11.63
C ASP A 232 -13.26 -18.95 12.52
N ARG A 233 -13.81 -19.26 13.70
CA ARG A 233 -13.06 -19.91 14.80
C ARG A 233 -12.57 -21.31 14.46
N GLU A 234 -13.37 -22.10 13.76
CA GLU A 234 -13.02 -23.48 13.41
C GLU A 234 -11.75 -23.51 12.55
N MET A 235 -11.70 -22.67 11.51
CA MET A 235 -10.53 -22.56 10.64
C MET A 235 -9.36 -21.93 11.38
N ALA A 236 -9.58 -20.87 12.16
CA ALA A 236 -8.53 -20.21 12.92
C ALA A 236 -7.83 -21.15 13.93
N GLU A 237 -8.59 -21.98 14.66
CA GLU A 237 -8.04 -22.94 15.64
C GLU A 237 -7.18 -24.01 14.96
N ILE A 238 -7.66 -24.57 13.84
CA ILE A 238 -6.92 -25.58 13.06
C ILE A 238 -5.60 -24.98 12.55
N GLU A 239 -5.66 -23.80 11.94
CA GLU A 239 -4.51 -23.21 11.26
C GLU A 239 -3.51 -22.62 12.26
N THR A 240 -3.96 -22.17 13.44
CA THR A 240 -3.07 -21.76 14.54
C THR A 240 -2.23 -22.94 15.04
N ALA A 241 -2.81 -24.15 15.13
CA ALA A 241 -2.04 -25.33 15.52
C ALA A 241 -0.96 -25.66 14.47
N ILE A 242 -1.31 -25.63 13.18
CA ILE A 242 -0.37 -25.84 12.08
C ILE A 242 0.71 -24.75 12.06
N PHE A 243 0.34 -23.50 12.34
CA PHE A 243 1.29 -22.39 12.42
C PHE A 243 2.32 -22.58 13.54
N ASN A 244 1.89 -23.03 14.73
CA ASN A 244 2.81 -23.32 15.82
C ASN A 244 3.81 -24.43 15.47
N ASP A 245 3.38 -25.46 14.74
CA ASP A 245 4.30 -26.50 14.25
C ASP A 245 5.38 -25.91 13.32
N HIS A 246 5.05 -24.92 12.49
CA HIS A 246 6.05 -24.20 11.69
C HIS A 246 6.97 -23.33 12.55
N ILE A 247 6.46 -22.61 13.56
CA ILE A 247 7.31 -21.84 14.48
C ILE A 247 8.34 -22.76 15.14
N ASP A 248 7.92 -23.93 15.61
CA ASP A 248 8.80 -24.90 16.27
C ASP A 248 9.89 -25.42 15.33
N GLN A 249 9.60 -25.60 14.04
CA GLN A 249 10.59 -26.00 13.03
C GLN A 249 11.70 -24.95 12.84
N PHE A 250 11.37 -23.67 13.01
CA PHE A 250 12.30 -22.54 12.90
C PHE A 250 12.79 -22.04 14.27
N SER A 251 12.60 -22.80 15.35
CA SER A 251 12.93 -22.37 16.72
C SER A 251 14.41 -22.02 16.92
N HIS A 252 15.29 -22.57 16.09
CA HIS A 252 16.73 -22.36 16.17
C HIS A 252 17.14 -20.89 15.92
N PHE A 253 16.36 -20.14 15.14
CA PHE A 253 16.56 -18.70 14.98
C PHE A 253 16.36 -17.92 16.28
N TYR A 254 15.48 -18.41 17.15
CA TYR A 254 15.16 -17.76 18.42
C TYR A 254 15.97 -18.33 19.60
N GLN A 255 16.55 -19.51 19.46
CA GLN A 255 17.36 -20.13 20.53
C GLN A 255 18.78 -19.56 20.62
N GLU A 256 19.34 -19.01 19.54
CA GLU A 256 20.64 -18.34 19.58
C GLU A 256 20.58 -16.96 20.26
N ASP A 257 19.45 -16.25 20.18
CA ASP A 257 19.26 -14.93 20.81
C ASP A 257 18.79 -14.97 22.29
N ILE A 258 18.48 -16.15 22.85
CA ILE A 258 18.00 -16.28 24.25
C ILE A 258 19.13 -16.56 25.25
N LEU A 259 20.40 -16.69 24.81
CA LEU A 259 21.55 -16.90 25.71
C LEU A 259 22.31 -15.62 26.11
N GLU A 260 22.03 -14.47 25.49
CA GLU A 260 22.56 -13.17 25.92
C GLU A 260 21.43 -12.15 26.01
N GLU A 261 21.23 -11.59 27.22
CA GLU A 261 20.27 -10.52 27.54
C GLU A 261 18.79 -10.91 27.78
N LEU A 262 18.51 -11.41 28.98
CA LEU A 262 17.32 -10.98 29.72
C LEU A 262 17.74 -10.01 30.83
N PRO A 263 17.70 -8.68 30.63
CA PRO A 263 17.73 -7.73 31.72
C PRO A 263 16.33 -7.65 32.35
N GLU A 264 16.27 -7.78 33.68
CA GLU A 264 15.08 -7.58 34.50
C GLU A 264 14.36 -6.26 34.15
N GLU A 265 13.03 -6.33 34.04
CA GLU A 265 12.13 -5.20 33.84
C GLU A 265 12.44 -4.02 34.77
N ASN A 266 12.79 -2.87 34.18
CA ASN A 266 12.58 -1.57 34.78
C ASN A 266 12.07 -0.62 33.70
N LEU A 267 10.75 -0.40 33.68
CA LEU A 267 10.10 0.62 32.86
C LEU A 267 10.42 2.02 33.39
N PRO A 268 10.73 2.97 32.48
CA PRO A 268 10.08 4.28 32.58
C PRO A 268 9.53 4.80 31.24
N GLU A 269 8.43 5.56 31.38
CA GLU A 269 7.72 6.38 30.38
C GLU A 269 8.60 7.30 29.53
N GLY A 270 8.20 7.55 28.28
CA GLY A 270 8.46 8.83 27.59
C GLY A 270 8.75 8.76 26.09
N ASP A 271 7.81 9.30 25.29
CA ASP A 271 7.96 9.92 23.97
C ASP A 271 8.61 9.14 22.80
N LEU A 272 7.76 8.67 21.87
CA LEU A 272 8.16 8.28 20.52
C LEU A 272 8.39 9.54 19.67
N ILE A 273 9.65 9.95 19.58
CA ILE A 273 10.13 10.89 18.55
C ILE A 273 10.50 10.07 17.31
N ASP A 274 9.83 10.37 16.21
CA ASP A 274 10.04 9.79 14.88
C ASP A 274 11.36 10.31 14.29
N THR A 275 12.40 9.47 14.27
CA THR A 275 13.62 9.74 13.50
C THR A 275 14.11 8.47 12.81
N MET A 276 13.65 8.26 11.56
CA MET A 276 14.48 7.57 10.58
C MET A 276 15.34 8.62 9.84
N PRO A 277 16.68 8.59 9.95
CA PRO A 277 17.52 9.40 9.09
C PRO A 277 17.52 8.82 7.68
N VAL A 278 17.16 9.66 6.70
CA VAL A 278 17.33 9.38 5.28
C VAL A 278 18.84 9.34 5.00
N SER A 279 19.36 8.19 4.56
CA SER A 279 20.73 8.09 4.07
C SER A 279 20.80 8.71 2.67
N ASP A 280 21.41 9.89 2.57
CA ASP A 280 21.76 10.52 1.30
C ASP A 280 22.84 9.69 0.59
N THR A 281 22.45 8.80 -0.33
CA THR A 281 23.38 8.24 -1.33
C THR A 281 23.53 9.22 -2.48
N ILE A 282 24.31 10.28 -2.29
CA ILE A 282 24.92 11.03 -3.39
C ILE A 282 26.28 10.37 -3.65
N VAL A 283 26.37 9.65 -4.75
CA VAL A 283 27.65 9.16 -5.29
C VAL A 283 28.37 10.36 -5.88
N GLU A 284 29.60 10.64 -5.45
CA GLU A 284 30.45 11.67 -6.05
C GLU A 284 30.67 11.36 -7.54
N ASP A 285 30.31 12.31 -8.40
CA ASP A 285 30.52 12.26 -9.85
C ASP A 285 32.02 12.31 -10.17
N ALA A 286 32.53 11.24 -10.78
CA ALA A 286 33.95 11.05 -11.11
C ALA A 286 34.31 11.59 -12.50
N THR A 287 33.77 12.74 -12.89
CA THR A 287 34.19 13.43 -14.12
C THR A 287 35.16 14.57 -13.83
N GLU A 288 36.46 14.27 -13.90
CA GLU A 288 37.50 15.31 -14.01
C GLU A 288 37.42 15.96 -15.40
N VAL A 289 37.20 17.27 -15.43
CA VAL A 289 37.25 18.08 -16.65
C VAL A 289 38.64 18.72 -16.73
N GLU A 290 39.47 18.30 -17.70
CA GLU A 290 40.77 18.93 -17.94
C GLU A 290 40.57 20.41 -18.36
N GLU A 291 41.15 21.33 -17.58
CA GLU A 291 41.27 22.74 -17.95
C GLU A 291 42.16 22.89 -19.19
N VAL A 292 41.57 23.23 -20.33
CA VAL A 292 42.31 23.65 -21.52
C VAL A 292 42.83 25.07 -21.27
N THR A 293 44.13 25.16 -20.95
CA THR A 293 44.85 26.44 -20.90
C THR A 293 45.04 26.99 -22.32
N ASP A 294 44.49 28.18 -22.56
CA ASP A 294 44.64 28.94 -23.81
C ASP A 294 46.09 29.44 -24.00
N PRO A 295 46.78 29.11 -25.11
CA PRO A 295 48.12 29.60 -25.36
C PRO A 295 48.10 30.94 -26.11
N GLY A 296 48.08 32.03 -25.33
CA GLY A 296 48.91 33.21 -25.58
C GLY A 296 48.39 34.34 -26.49
N ASN A 297 48.58 35.57 -25.96
CA ASN A 297 48.88 36.86 -26.61
C ASN A 297 47.97 37.41 -27.71
#